data_AF-A0A7K4KAF5-F1
#
_entry.id   AF-A0A7K4KAF5-F1
#
_cell.length_a   1.000
_cell.length_b   1.000
_cell.length_c   1.000
_cell.angle_alpha   90.00
_cell.angle_beta   90.00
_cell.angle_gamma   90.00
#
_symmetry.space_group_name_H-M   'P 1'
#
loop_
_entity.id
_entity.type
_entity.pdbx_description
1 polymer ?
#
loop_
_entity_poly.entity_id
_entity_poly.type
_entity_poly.pdbx_seq_one_letter_code
_entity_poly.pdbx_strand_id
1 'polypeptide(L)'
;RSTPKGAASFEVHATSAVTIHVIHNPATKPTNTSRWPLDPDIEVLVTVDVTSRTVNDNKVKISYYGWEGDELAVAWLYLTCVDISLDVDLSRSGRVRSKGKDKEKWTWGPDGQGAVLLVNCDRDSPGSVGTDSSDTEIRTHADLQDMSVMVLRAQGPSAIFAEYQLVLHVPESDADKVRVFHTIRHDSHLQCIPVLGPNKLSYVLDRVGGGDNTFYVEGLSFPDADFSGLVSFSISLLEVPHKYSPGTLIFTDTVVFRVAPWIMTPNTQQPLEVFVCSINKGITSNEVFLEGLQVLMRKANCKLTVCSEVESRSDRWIQDELEFGYVEAPHKTFPVVFDSPRNRGLKDFAFKKILGPDFGYVTREPPGKEVSSLDSFGNLDVSPPVTVRGKEYPFGRILIGSTLPWTSGRRMSKAVRDFLYAQKVQAPIEVYSEWLSVGHVDEFLTFVPAFDRKGFRLLLASPNACYKLFKEKQKQGYGDATQFVGLKNMERISIDELLADEALQSDNRHAQRCIDWNRDLLKQELGLSEQDIIDIPQLFVLRESRADALFPDMVNMLVLGRHLGIPKPFGPIIRGQCCLEEKVRSLLEPLGLSCTFIDDFFSYHELEGDVHCGTNVRRKPFAFKWWHMVP
;
A
#
# COMPACT_ATOMS: atom_id res chain seq x y z
N ARG A 1 -20.69 19.25 49.16
CA ARG A 1 -22.09 19.04 48.70
C ARG A 1 -22.95 18.32 49.73
N SER A 2 -22.39 17.42 50.55
CA SER A 2 -23.10 16.76 51.66
C SER A 2 -22.41 16.98 53.01
N THR A 3 -21.89 18.18 53.24
CA THR A 3 -21.19 18.56 54.48
C THR A 3 -22.17 18.66 55.64
N PRO A 4 -21.89 18.05 56.81
CA PRO A 4 -22.74 18.17 57.99
C PRO A 4 -22.90 19.64 58.42
N LYS A 5 -24.10 20.00 58.88
CA LYS A 5 -24.36 21.35 59.40
C LYS A 5 -23.46 21.62 60.61
N GLY A 6 -22.72 22.72 60.58
CA GLY A 6 -21.81 23.11 61.67
C GLY A 6 -20.38 22.57 61.54
N ALA A 7 -20.07 21.78 60.50
CA ALA A 7 -18.71 21.32 60.25
C ALA A 7 -17.79 22.48 59.82
N ALA A 8 -16.60 22.54 60.41
CA ALA A 8 -15.57 23.54 60.15
C ALA A 8 -14.30 22.94 59.52
N SER A 9 -14.03 21.66 59.77
CA SER A 9 -12.82 20.98 59.30
C SER A 9 -13.06 19.49 59.06
N PHE A 10 -12.12 18.83 58.39
CA PHE A 10 -12.18 17.40 58.09
C PHE A 10 -10.81 16.71 58.19
N GLU A 11 -10.85 15.39 58.38
CA GLU A 11 -9.69 14.50 58.26
C GLU A 11 -10.02 13.37 57.29
N VAL A 12 -9.03 12.94 56.50
CA VAL A 12 -9.17 11.84 55.55
C VAL A 12 -8.17 10.76 55.89
N HIS A 13 -8.67 9.54 56.06
CA HIS A 13 -7.88 8.34 56.31
C HIS A 13 -8.26 7.29 55.29
N ALA A 14 -7.31 6.45 54.86
CA ALA A 14 -7.62 5.36 53.93
C ALA A 14 -6.94 4.05 54.32
N THR A 15 -7.39 2.96 53.70
CA THR A 15 -6.73 1.65 53.77
C THR A 15 -5.32 1.71 53.16
N SER A 16 -4.43 0.79 53.55
CA SER A 16 -3.00 0.85 53.20
C SER A 16 -2.67 0.82 51.70
N ALA A 17 -3.59 0.33 50.87
CA ALA A 17 -3.44 0.29 49.41
C ALA A 17 -3.85 1.60 48.71
N VAL A 18 -4.41 2.55 49.45
CA VAL A 18 -4.94 3.80 48.93
C VAL A 18 -4.04 4.95 49.35
N THR A 19 -3.60 5.75 48.38
CA THR A 19 -2.85 6.97 48.64
C THR A 19 -3.79 8.18 48.54
N ILE A 20 -3.71 9.07 49.53
CA ILE A 20 -4.47 10.31 49.57
C ILE A 20 -3.53 11.48 49.30
N HIS A 21 -3.88 12.31 48.33
CA HIS A 21 -3.23 13.59 48.07
C HIS A 21 -4.22 14.70 48.34
N VAL A 22 -3.86 15.65 49.22
CA VAL A 22 -4.66 16.86 49.44
C VAL A 22 -4.00 17.99 48.66
N ILE A 23 -4.69 18.47 47.64
CA ILE A 23 -4.28 19.59 46.80
C ILE A 23 -4.98 20.83 47.37
N HIS A 24 -4.21 21.87 47.66
CA HIS A 24 -4.72 23.06 48.31
C HIS A 24 -3.96 24.31 47.86
N ASN A 25 -4.58 25.47 48.01
CA ASN A 25 -3.92 26.77 47.83
C ASN A 25 -2.88 26.98 48.97
N PRO A 26 -1.71 27.60 48.72
CA PRO A 26 -0.78 27.98 49.78
C PRO A 26 -1.37 28.79 50.95
N ALA A 27 -2.48 29.51 50.71
CA ALA A 27 -3.20 30.28 51.73
C ALA A 27 -4.02 29.40 52.70
N THR A 28 -4.43 28.19 52.29
CA THR A 28 -5.16 27.24 53.12
C THR A 28 -4.20 26.24 53.74
N LYS A 29 -3.87 26.46 55.01
CA LYS A 29 -2.98 25.58 55.78
C LYS A 29 -3.80 24.63 56.65
N PRO A 30 -3.33 23.40 56.88
CA PRO A 30 -3.99 22.49 57.78
C PRO A 30 -3.95 23.06 59.21
N THR A 31 -5.05 22.90 59.95
CA THR A 31 -5.22 23.45 61.31
C THR A 31 -4.38 22.71 62.35
N ASN A 32 -3.92 21.49 62.03
CA ASN A 32 -2.91 20.70 62.74
C ASN A 32 -2.20 19.75 61.75
N THR A 33 -1.41 18.76 62.16
CA THR A 33 -0.64 17.88 61.25
C THR A 33 -1.46 17.04 60.26
N SER A 34 -2.77 16.85 60.48
CA SER A 34 -3.62 15.99 59.64
C SER A 34 -5.04 16.51 59.35
N ARG A 35 -5.43 17.66 59.93
CA ARG A 35 -6.79 18.21 59.86
C ARG A 35 -6.85 19.41 58.94
N TRP A 36 -7.77 19.38 57.97
CA TRP A 36 -7.90 20.39 56.93
C TRP A 36 -9.16 21.23 57.14
N PRO A 37 -9.12 22.56 56.92
CA PRO A 37 -10.33 23.37 56.94
C PRO A 37 -11.29 22.93 55.82
N LEU A 38 -12.60 23.10 56.01
CA LEU A 38 -13.55 22.92 54.93
C LEU A 38 -13.52 24.14 54.00
N ASP A 39 -12.73 24.04 52.94
CA ASP A 39 -12.55 25.08 51.94
C ASP A 39 -12.85 24.53 50.53
N PRO A 40 -13.67 25.21 49.70
CA PRO A 40 -13.92 24.82 48.33
C PRO A 40 -12.66 24.70 47.44
N ASP A 41 -11.57 25.37 47.79
CA ASP A 41 -10.29 25.33 47.06
C ASP A 41 -9.42 24.12 47.45
N ILE A 42 -9.91 23.24 48.34
CA ILE A 42 -9.23 22.00 48.70
C ILE A 42 -9.80 20.82 47.91
N GLU A 43 -8.93 20.13 47.20
CA GLU A 43 -9.24 18.89 46.49
C GLU A 43 -8.58 17.69 47.17
N VAL A 44 -9.32 16.59 47.28
CA VAL A 44 -8.79 15.32 47.80
C VAL A 44 -8.72 14.34 46.64
N LEU A 45 -7.51 14.08 46.16
CA LEU A 45 -7.23 13.10 45.13
C LEU A 45 -6.92 11.74 45.79
N VAL A 46 -7.59 10.69 45.30
CA VAL A 46 -7.45 9.32 45.80
C VAL A 46 -6.87 8.46 44.68
N THR A 47 -5.76 7.79 44.94
CA THR A 47 -5.14 6.84 44.00
C THR A 47 -5.02 5.46 44.63
N VAL A 48 -5.18 4.42 43.82
CA VAL A 48 -5.06 3.01 44.24
C VAL A 48 -4.15 2.31 43.25
N ASP A 49 -3.02 1.79 43.72
CA ASP A 49 -1.97 1.22 42.85
C ASP A 49 -2.06 -0.31 42.71
N VAL A 50 -3.05 -0.91 43.37
CA VAL A 50 -3.25 -2.37 43.37
C VAL A 50 -4.68 -2.73 43.00
N THR A 51 -4.82 -3.70 42.11
CA THR A 51 -6.11 -4.27 41.75
C THR A 51 -6.77 -4.92 42.97
N SER A 52 -8.07 -4.64 43.18
CA SER A 52 -8.85 -5.19 44.27
C SER A 52 -9.02 -6.71 44.15
N ARG A 53 -9.00 -7.41 45.29
CA ARG A 53 -9.25 -8.86 45.38
C ARG A 53 -10.72 -9.17 45.59
N THR A 54 -11.41 -8.31 46.35
CA THR A 54 -12.84 -8.41 46.62
C THR A 54 -13.50 -7.05 46.42
N VAL A 55 -14.79 -7.06 46.11
CA VAL A 55 -15.56 -5.81 45.99
C VAL A 55 -15.47 -5.01 47.29
N ASN A 56 -15.19 -3.71 47.18
CA ASN A 56 -15.13 -2.74 48.28
C ASN A 56 -14.06 -3.04 49.36
N ASP A 57 -12.94 -3.66 48.98
CA ASP A 57 -11.82 -3.93 49.89
C ASP A 57 -11.02 -2.68 50.27
N ASN A 58 -11.03 -1.64 49.43
CA ASN A 58 -10.41 -0.36 49.68
C ASN A 58 -11.42 0.64 50.23
N LYS A 59 -11.02 1.44 51.23
CA LYS A 59 -11.92 2.37 51.93
C LYS A 59 -11.23 3.69 52.24
N VAL A 60 -11.97 4.77 52.09
CA VAL A 60 -11.59 6.12 52.55
C VAL A 60 -12.62 6.59 53.57
N LYS A 61 -12.14 6.92 54.77
CA LYS A 61 -12.93 7.51 55.87
C LYS A 61 -12.70 9.02 55.86
N ILE A 62 -13.78 9.78 55.73
CA ILE A 62 -13.77 11.24 55.88
C ILE A 62 -14.51 11.58 57.17
N SER A 63 -13.79 12.11 58.16
CA SER A 63 -14.38 12.50 59.46
C SER A 63 -14.52 14.02 59.50
N TYR A 64 -15.71 14.53 59.79
CA TYR A 64 -16.03 15.96 59.83
C TYR A 64 -16.13 16.45 61.27
N TYR A 65 -15.53 17.62 61.55
CA TYR A 65 -15.44 18.17 62.89
C TYR A 65 -16.03 19.58 62.98
N GLY A 66 -16.66 19.89 64.12
CA GLY A 66 -17.15 21.23 64.45
C GLY A 66 -16.04 22.20 64.87
N TRP A 67 -16.41 23.43 65.19
CA TRP A 67 -15.48 24.46 65.69
C TRP A 67 -14.88 24.13 67.05
N GLU A 68 -15.58 23.34 67.87
CA GLU A 68 -15.12 22.88 69.19
C GLU A 68 -14.27 21.59 69.09
N GLY A 69 -14.09 21.05 67.88
CA GLY A 69 -13.27 19.87 67.61
C GLY A 69 -13.98 18.53 67.81
N ASP A 70 -15.29 18.55 68.08
CA ASP A 70 -16.18 17.39 68.16
C ASP A 70 -16.42 16.75 66.80
N GLU A 71 -16.39 15.40 66.72
CA GLU A 71 -16.70 14.66 65.49
C GLU A 71 -18.22 14.71 65.24
N LEU A 72 -18.63 15.39 64.17
CA LEU A 72 -20.04 15.61 63.85
C LEU A 72 -20.62 14.46 63.01
N ALA A 73 -19.83 13.94 62.06
CA ALA A 73 -20.22 12.84 61.20
C ALA A 73 -19.02 12.22 60.49
N VAL A 74 -19.24 11.01 59.97
CA VAL A 74 -18.27 10.28 59.14
C VAL A 74 -18.92 9.91 57.81
N ALA A 75 -18.22 10.16 56.71
CA ALA A 75 -18.55 9.61 55.40
C ALA A 75 -17.56 8.51 55.04
N TRP A 76 -18.07 7.43 54.46
CA TRP A 76 -17.26 6.32 53.94
C TRP A 76 -17.37 6.25 52.44
N LEU A 77 -16.22 6.20 51.77
CA LEU A 77 -16.10 5.90 50.35
C LEU A 77 -15.49 4.51 50.22
N TYR A 78 -16.24 3.59 49.60
CA TYR A 78 -15.78 2.24 49.31
C TYR A 78 -15.30 2.19 47.86
N LEU A 79 -14.15 1.57 47.64
CA LEU A 79 -13.46 1.56 46.35
C LEU A 79 -13.20 0.11 45.94
N THR A 80 -13.46 -0.17 44.66
CA THR A 80 -13.02 -1.39 43.99
C THR A 80 -12.13 -0.98 42.82
N CYS A 81 -10.85 -1.33 42.88
CA CYS A 81 -9.89 -1.02 41.83
C CYS A 81 -9.87 -2.16 40.80
N VAL A 82 -10.08 -1.83 39.54
CA VAL A 82 -9.97 -2.75 38.40
C VAL A 82 -8.89 -2.26 37.45
N ASP A 83 -8.13 -3.18 36.86
CA ASP A 83 -7.13 -2.88 35.81
C ASP A 83 -7.72 -3.30 34.47
N ILE A 84 -7.92 -2.35 33.56
CA ILE A 84 -8.50 -2.56 32.23
C ILE A 84 -7.56 -1.94 31.20
N SER A 85 -7.07 -2.74 30.27
CA SER A 85 -6.13 -2.31 29.24
C SER A 85 -6.42 -3.03 27.92
N LEU A 86 -6.67 -2.25 26.85
CA LEU A 86 -6.73 -2.74 25.49
C LEU A 86 -5.36 -2.55 24.84
N ASP A 87 -4.73 -3.64 24.41
CA ASP A 87 -3.33 -3.64 23.98
C ASP A 87 -3.18 -4.20 22.55
N VAL A 88 -2.24 -3.61 21.81
CA VAL A 88 -1.92 -3.95 20.41
C VAL A 88 -0.39 -3.94 20.20
N ASP A 89 0.11 -4.38 19.05
CA ASP A 89 1.55 -4.33 18.72
C ASP A 89 2.02 -2.90 18.34
N LEU A 90 2.15 -2.04 19.36
CA LEU A 90 2.54 -0.64 19.18
C LEU A 90 3.96 -0.47 18.63
N SER A 91 4.87 -1.37 18.99
CA SER A 91 6.28 -1.34 18.60
C SER A 91 6.55 -2.00 17.25
N ARG A 92 5.53 -2.53 16.58
CA ARG A 92 5.64 -3.17 15.27
C ARG A 92 6.66 -4.33 15.28
N SER A 93 6.61 -5.12 16.35
CA SER A 93 7.53 -6.23 16.63
C SER A 93 6.96 -7.61 16.28
N GLY A 94 5.71 -7.66 15.81
CA GLY A 94 4.92 -8.87 15.63
C GLY A 94 4.33 -9.43 16.94
N ARG A 95 4.41 -8.69 18.06
CA ARG A 95 3.95 -9.16 19.38
C ARG A 95 3.26 -8.08 20.18
N VAL A 96 2.07 -8.39 20.70
CA VAL A 96 1.34 -7.51 21.61
C VAL A 96 2.00 -7.51 23.00
N ARG A 97 2.34 -6.32 23.50
CA ARG A 97 2.87 -6.12 24.87
C ARG A 97 1.83 -5.37 25.70
N SER A 98 1.86 -5.58 27.02
CA SER A 98 0.97 -4.88 27.96
C SER A 98 1.46 -3.48 28.31
N LYS A 99 0.55 -2.62 28.76
CA LYS A 99 0.86 -1.29 29.34
C LYS A 99 1.60 -0.35 28.38
N GLY A 100 1.25 -0.42 27.09
CA GLY A 100 1.68 0.57 26.11
C GLY A 100 1.19 1.98 26.49
N LYS A 101 1.98 3.01 26.17
CA LYS A 101 1.58 4.42 26.32
C LYS A 101 1.09 4.95 24.96
N ASP A 102 0.27 6.01 24.99
CA ASP A 102 -0.17 6.76 23.80
C ASP A 102 -0.79 5.87 22.70
N LYS A 103 -1.54 4.84 23.09
CA LYS A 103 -2.12 3.83 22.19
C LYS A 103 -3.18 4.41 21.23
N GLU A 104 -3.71 5.58 21.56
CA GLU A 104 -4.70 6.35 20.81
C GLU A 104 -4.11 7.08 19.58
N LYS A 105 -2.80 6.99 19.34
CA LYS A 105 -2.11 7.68 18.25
C LYS A 105 -1.32 6.71 17.37
N TRP A 106 -1.21 7.06 16.09
CA TRP A 106 -0.33 6.39 15.15
C TRP A 106 0.65 7.40 14.54
N THR A 107 1.94 7.08 14.55
CA THR A 107 3.01 8.00 14.12
C THR A 107 3.97 7.33 13.13
N TRP A 108 4.38 8.10 12.12
CA TRP A 108 5.34 7.68 11.09
C TRP A 108 6.78 7.68 11.61
N GLY A 109 7.68 7.03 10.87
CA GLY A 109 9.12 7.09 11.13
C GLY A 109 9.67 5.89 11.90
N PRO A 110 11.01 5.80 12.01
CA PRO A 110 11.69 4.70 12.71
C PRO A 110 11.37 4.66 14.22
N ASP A 111 11.16 5.83 14.83
CA ASP A 111 10.74 5.97 16.23
C ASP A 111 9.21 6.04 16.38
N GLY A 112 8.49 5.86 15.26
CA GLY A 112 7.03 5.89 15.22
C GLY A 112 6.42 4.66 15.88
N GLN A 113 5.29 4.87 16.53
CA GLN A 113 4.50 3.84 17.21
C GLN A 113 3.09 3.73 16.64
N GLY A 114 2.44 2.62 16.94
CA GLY A 114 1.06 2.32 16.56
C GLY A 114 0.96 1.04 15.74
N ALA A 115 -0.15 0.33 15.90
CA ALA A 115 -0.37 -0.96 15.28
C ALA A 115 -0.63 -0.84 13.78
N VAL A 116 -0.32 -1.90 13.05
CA VAL A 116 -0.55 -2.03 11.61
C VAL A 116 -1.58 -3.12 11.38
N LEU A 117 -2.50 -2.89 10.46
CA LEU A 117 -3.57 -3.81 10.07
C LEU A 117 -3.45 -4.15 8.58
N LEU A 118 -3.53 -5.42 8.21
CA LEU A 118 -3.62 -5.83 6.80
C LEU A 118 -5.07 -5.82 6.32
N VAL A 119 -5.28 -5.49 5.05
CA VAL A 119 -6.53 -5.82 4.38
C VAL A 119 -6.50 -7.31 4.03
N ASN A 120 -7.47 -8.07 4.54
CA ASN A 120 -7.56 -9.52 4.32
C ASN A 120 -8.13 -9.82 2.92
N CYS A 121 -7.32 -9.57 1.91
CA CYS A 121 -7.72 -9.51 0.50
C CYS A 121 -7.26 -10.72 -0.32
N ASP A 122 -6.70 -11.74 0.31
CA ASP A 122 -6.34 -13.02 -0.27
C ASP A 122 -7.42 -14.08 -0.02
N ARG A 123 -7.09 -15.35 -0.28
CA ARG A 123 -8.04 -16.45 -0.22
C ARG A 123 -7.40 -17.73 0.32
N ASP A 124 -7.34 -17.83 1.64
CA ASP A 124 -6.86 -18.98 2.39
C ASP A 124 -7.93 -20.07 2.57
N SER A 125 -9.20 -19.68 2.54
CA SER A 125 -10.32 -20.59 2.77
C SER A 125 -10.66 -21.44 1.54
N PRO A 126 -10.53 -22.79 1.59
CA PRO A 126 -10.91 -23.64 0.47
C PRO A 126 -12.40 -23.51 0.13
N GLY A 127 -12.72 -23.32 -1.15
CA GLY A 127 -14.09 -23.24 -1.66
C GLY A 127 -14.80 -21.89 -1.44
N SER A 128 -14.14 -20.88 -0.90
CA SER A 128 -14.67 -19.51 -0.91
C SER A 128 -14.66 -18.93 -2.33
N VAL A 129 -15.67 -18.10 -2.64
CA VAL A 129 -15.85 -17.51 -3.97
C VAL A 129 -15.01 -16.25 -4.16
N GLY A 130 -14.80 -15.47 -3.08
CA GLY A 130 -14.05 -14.22 -3.10
C GLY A 130 -12.92 -14.20 -2.07
N THR A 131 -12.53 -12.99 -1.68
CA THR A 131 -11.52 -12.76 -0.63
C THR A 131 -12.05 -13.15 0.75
N ASP A 132 -11.15 -13.45 1.69
CA ASP A 132 -11.55 -13.83 3.06
C ASP A 132 -12.30 -12.68 3.78
N SER A 133 -11.94 -11.41 3.53
CA SER A 133 -12.71 -10.23 3.98
C SER A 133 -14.18 -10.20 3.55
N SER A 134 -14.57 -10.94 2.50
CA SER A 134 -15.97 -11.04 2.07
C SER A 134 -16.79 -12.05 2.89
N ASP A 135 -16.14 -12.97 3.61
CA ASP A 135 -16.78 -13.96 4.47
C ASP A 135 -16.82 -13.45 5.93
N THR A 136 -17.84 -13.82 6.69
CA THR A 136 -17.96 -13.48 8.11
C THR A 136 -17.48 -14.58 9.04
N GLU A 137 -17.07 -15.73 8.49
CA GLU A 137 -16.61 -16.90 9.24
C GLU A 137 -15.14 -17.21 8.93
N ILE A 138 -14.36 -17.45 9.99
CA ILE A 138 -12.98 -17.94 9.88
C ILE A 138 -13.00 -19.44 9.68
N ARG A 139 -12.49 -19.92 8.54
CA ARG A 139 -12.50 -21.34 8.18
C ARG A 139 -11.17 -22.04 8.37
N THR A 140 -10.07 -21.29 8.38
CA THR A 140 -8.72 -21.85 8.45
C THR A 140 -7.86 -21.11 9.47
N HIS A 141 -6.78 -21.76 9.90
CA HIS A 141 -5.78 -21.10 10.73
C HIS A 141 -4.90 -20.14 9.91
N ALA A 142 -4.81 -20.32 8.59
CA ALA A 142 -4.03 -19.45 7.71
C ALA A 142 -4.61 -18.03 7.68
N ASP A 143 -5.94 -17.93 7.56
CA ASP A 143 -6.70 -16.67 7.63
C ASP A 143 -6.43 -15.87 8.92
N LEU A 144 -6.30 -16.56 10.07
CA LEU A 144 -5.93 -15.91 11.33
C LEU A 144 -4.51 -15.31 11.32
N GLN A 145 -3.62 -15.76 10.44
CA GLN A 145 -2.25 -15.25 10.33
C GLN A 145 -2.18 -13.93 9.56
N ASP A 146 -3.21 -13.55 8.79
CA ASP A 146 -3.37 -12.21 8.18
C ASP A 146 -3.87 -11.16 9.17
N MET A 147 -4.48 -11.63 10.25
CA MET A 147 -5.13 -10.75 11.21
C MET A 147 -4.18 -10.23 12.26
N SER A 148 -4.36 -8.97 12.61
CA SER A 148 -3.63 -8.33 13.70
C SER A 148 -4.24 -8.70 15.04
N VAL A 149 -3.39 -8.98 16.03
CA VAL A 149 -3.86 -9.36 17.36
C VAL A 149 -4.11 -8.12 18.22
N MET A 150 -5.27 -8.07 18.87
CA MET A 150 -5.64 -7.11 19.90
C MET A 150 -6.01 -7.87 21.17
N VAL A 151 -5.47 -7.46 22.32
CA VAL A 151 -5.64 -8.18 23.60
C VAL A 151 -6.26 -7.27 24.64
N LEU A 152 -7.39 -7.69 25.21
CA LEU A 152 -7.98 -7.04 26.37
C LEU A 152 -7.55 -7.75 27.65
N ARG A 153 -6.94 -6.99 28.55
CA ARG A 153 -6.58 -7.42 29.89
C ARG A 153 -7.50 -6.72 30.87
N ALA A 154 -8.31 -7.49 31.58
CA ALA A 154 -9.23 -6.99 32.58
C ALA A 154 -9.06 -7.80 33.87
N GLN A 155 -8.59 -7.14 34.94
CA GLN A 155 -8.35 -7.75 36.25
C GLN A 155 -9.18 -7.04 37.32
N GLY A 156 -9.80 -7.83 38.19
CA GLY A 156 -10.62 -7.35 39.29
C GLY A 156 -11.54 -8.44 39.83
N PRO A 157 -12.29 -8.16 40.91
CA PRO A 157 -13.24 -9.11 41.46
C PRO A 157 -14.36 -9.39 40.45
N SER A 158 -14.57 -10.64 40.05
CA SER A 158 -15.55 -11.00 38.99
C SER A 158 -16.98 -10.49 39.27
N ALA A 159 -17.37 -10.39 40.54
CA ALA A 159 -18.66 -9.88 40.97
C ALA A 159 -18.93 -8.42 40.55
N ILE A 160 -17.89 -7.59 40.39
CA ILE A 160 -18.08 -6.19 39.97
C ILE A 160 -18.64 -6.10 38.55
N PHE A 161 -18.30 -7.06 37.69
CA PHE A 161 -18.69 -7.04 36.28
C PHE A 161 -20.16 -7.43 36.03
N ALA A 162 -20.90 -7.81 37.08
CA ALA A 162 -22.35 -7.99 37.00
C ALA A 162 -23.09 -6.64 36.88
N GLU A 163 -22.58 -5.61 37.55
CA GLU A 163 -23.13 -4.24 37.55
C GLU A 163 -22.33 -3.31 36.61
N TYR A 164 -21.07 -3.64 36.32
CA TYR A 164 -20.18 -2.86 35.47
C TYR A 164 -19.76 -3.66 34.24
N GLN A 165 -20.38 -3.39 33.10
CA GLN A 165 -20.13 -4.16 31.87
C GLN A 165 -18.93 -3.60 31.10
N LEU A 166 -18.13 -4.50 30.52
CA LEU A 166 -17.11 -4.15 29.54
C LEU A 166 -17.69 -4.26 28.13
N VAL A 167 -17.64 -3.17 27.37
CA VAL A 167 -18.17 -3.08 26.02
C VAL A 167 -17.06 -2.69 25.06
N LEU A 168 -16.68 -3.61 24.17
CA LEU A 168 -15.79 -3.33 23.05
C LEU A 168 -16.61 -2.68 21.93
N HIS A 169 -16.15 -1.58 21.34
CA HIS A 169 -16.87 -0.89 20.28
C HIS A 169 -15.94 -0.25 19.25
N VAL A 170 -16.50 0.01 18.08
CA VAL A 170 -15.87 0.67 16.92
C VAL A 170 -16.78 1.83 16.49
N PRO A 171 -16.23 2.99 16.09
CA PRO A 171 -17.02 4.06 15.51
C PRO A 171 -17.77 3.61 14.25
N GLU A 172 -18.96 4.16 14.01
CA GLU A 172 -19.75 3.86 12.82
C GLU A 172 -18.98 4.17 11.52
N SER A 173 -18.14 5.22 11.53
CA SER A 173 -17.27 5.59 10.39
C SER A 173 -16.21 4.56 10.03
N ASP A 174 -15.84 3.70 10.97
CA ASP A 174 -14.75 2.72 10.81
C ASP A 174 -15.33 1.31 10.61
N ALA A 175 -16.61 1.10 10.92
CA ALA A 175 -17.24 -0.22 11.00
C ALA A 175 -17.29 -0.96 9.65
N ASP A 176 -17.40 -0.23 8.53
CA ASP A 176 -17.34 -0.81 7.18
C ASP A 176 -15.90 -1.11 6.72
N LYS A 177 -14.88 -0.64 7.45
CA LYS A 177 -13.46 -0.81 7.13
C LYS A 177 -12.78 -1.95 7.88
N VAL A 178 -13.42 -2.53 8.89
CA VAL A 178 -12.81 -3.53 9.77
C VAL A 178 -13.77 -4.65 10.17
N ARG A 179 -13.21 -5.79 10.55
CA ARG A 179 -13.94 -6.84 11.28
C ARG A 179 -13.07 -7.35 12.42
N VAL A 180 -13.71 -7.66 13.54
CA VAL A 180 -13.03 -8.16 14.75
C VAL A 180 -13.65 -9.49 15.17
N PHE A 181 -12.80 -10.48 15.42
CA PHE A 181 -13.19 -11.79 15.91
C PHE A 181 -12.71 -11.98 17.34
N HIS A 182 -13.55 -12.55 18.20
CA HIS A 182 -13.20 -12.91 19.56
C HIS A 182 -13.00 -14.42 19.67
N THR A 183 -11.87 -14.85 20.25
CA THR A 183 -11.59 -16.26 20.48
C THR A 183 -12.16 -16.73 21.81
N ILE A 184 -13.15 -17.61 21.76
CA ILE A 184 -13.80 -18.20 22.92
C ILE A 184 -13.40 -19.68 23.03
N ARG A 185 -12.95 -20.09 24.22
CA ARG A 185 -12.70 -21.49 24.54
C ARG A 185 -13.99 -22.17 24.98
N HIS A 186 -14.42 -23.20 24.26
CA HIS A 186 -15.54 -24.06 24.65
C HIS A 186 -15.09 -25.53 24.63
N ASP A 187 -15.19 -26.23 25.77
CA ASP A 187 -15.01 -27.68 25.91
C ASP A 187 -13.95 -28.32 24.98
N SER A 188 -12.71 -27.78 25.02
CA SER A 188 -11.51 -28.19 24.26
C SER A 188 -11.31 -27.61 22.84
N HIS A 189 -12.28 -26.88 22.28
CA HIS A 189 -12.17 -26.23 20.97
C HIS A 189 -12.11 -24.70 21.09
N LEU A 190 -11.24 -24.08 20.28
CA LEU A 190 -11.17 -22.63 20.11
C LEU A 190 -12.14 -22.23 18.99
N GLN A 191 -13.14 -21.43 19.32
CA GLN A 191 -14.07 -20.87 18.33
C GLN A 191 -13.77 -19.36 18.19
N CYS A 192 -13.68 -18.87 16.96
CA CYS A 192 -13.58 -17.44 16.68
C CYS A 192 -14.94 -16.94 16.19
N ILE A 193 -15.52 -15.96 16.88
CA ILE A 193 -16.82 -15.38 16.53
C ILE A 193 -16.67 -13.91 16.12
N PRO A 194 -17.39 -13.43 15.08
CA PRO A 194 -17.37 -12.02 14.72
C PRO A 194 -18.07 -11.19 15.80
N VAL A 195 -17.35 -10.23 16.37
CA VAL A 195 -17.82 -9.39 17.47
C VAL A 195 -17.96 -7.92 17.09
N LEU A 196 -17.21 -7.43 16.11
CA LEU A 196 -17.40 -6.10 15.52
C LEU A 196 -17.28 -6.15 14.00
N GLY A 197 -17.88 -5.18 13.32
CA GLY A 197 -17.75 -4.97 11.87
C GLY A 197 -18.97 -4.25 11.28
N PRO A 198 -19.22 -4.37 9.95
CA PRO A 198 -20.20 -3.55 9.25
C PRO A 198 -21.62 -3.58 9.84
N ASN A 199 -22.02 -4.73 10.40
CA ASN A 199 -23.34 -4.95 10.97
C ASN A 199 -23.37 -4.95 12.52
N LYS A 200 -22.24 -4.65 13.18
CA LYS A 200 -22.11 -4.76 14.64
C LYS A 200 -21.08 -3.77 15.18
N LEU A 201 -21.57 -2.69 15.79
CA LEU A 201 -20.73 -1.60 16.31
C LEU A 201 -20.20 -1.84 17.72
N SER A 202 -20.81 -2.75 18.48
CA SER A 202 -20.46 -3.00 19.88
C SER A 202 -20.63 -4.47 20.28
N TYR A 203 -19.84 -4.90 21.26
CA TYR A 203 -19.86 -6.23 21.85
C TYR A 203 -19.66 -6.16 23.37
N VAL A 204 -20.64 -6.63 24.12
CA VAL A 204 -20.55 -6.79 25.58
C VAL A 204 -19.80 -8.08 25.89
N LEU A 205 -18.80 -8.03 26.77
CA LEU A 205 -18.06 -9.23 27.16
C LEU A 205 -18.84 -10.07 28.18
N ASP A 206 -19.08 -11.34 27.83
CA ASP A 206 -19.84 -12.28 28.68
C ASP A 206 -19.06 -12.80 29.90
N ARG A 207 -17.72 -12.82 29.84
CA ARG A 207 -16.85 -13.35 30.91
C ARG A 207 -15.65 -12.45 31.14
N VAL A 208 -15.61 -11.81 32.32
CA VAL A 208 -14.48 -10.97 32.75
C VAL A 208 -13.83 -11.61 33.97
N GLY A 209 -12.49 -11.72 33.98
CA GLY A 209 -11.71 -12.27 35.10
C GLY A 209 -11.12 -13.68 34.90
N GLY A 210 -11.15 -14.25 33.68
CA GLY A 210 -10.60 -15.56 33.35
C GLY A 210 -9.22 -15.57 32.66
N GLY A 211 -8.59 -14.40 32.48
CA GLY A 211 -7.35 -14.22 31.73
C GLY A 211 -7.47 -13.16 30.63
N ASP A 212 -6.48 -13.12 29.73
CA ASP A 212 -6.46 -12.24 28.56
C ASP A 212 -7.56 -12.65 27.56
N ASN A 213 -8.33 -11.68 27.05
CA ASN A 213 -9.26 -11.90 25.95
C ASN A 213 -8.57 -11.51 24.64
N THR A 214 -8.44 -12.47 23.72
CA THR A 214 -7.75 -12.27 22.44
C THR A 214 -8.74 -12.01 21.32
N PHE A 215 -8.48 -10.93 20.60
CA PHE A 215 -9.20 -10.54 19.41
C PHE A 215 -8.27 -10.57 18.19
N TYR A 216 -8.81 -11.00 17.05
CA TYR A 216 -8.17 -10.92 15.75
C TYR A 216 -8.88 -9.87 14.91
N VAL A 217 -8.12 -8.96 14.33
CA VAL A 217 -8.62 -7.79 13.59
C VAL A 217 -8.16 -7.91 12.14
N GLU A 218 -9.10 -7.77 11.22
CA GLU A 218 -8.83 -7.68 9.78
C GLU A 218 -9.32 -6.34 9.21
N GLY A 219 -8.59 -5.83 8.21
CA GLY A 219 -9.03 -4.72 7.38
C GLY A 219 -9.92 -5.23 6.24
N LEU A 220 -10.98 -4.49 5.94
CA LEU A 220 -11.91 -4.77 4.84
C LEU A 220 -11.72 -3.81 3.66
N SER A 221 -10.93 -2.75 3.84
CA SER A 221 -10.74 -1.70 2.84
C SER A 221 -9.35 -1.11 2.95
N PHE A 222 -8.72 -0.89 1.80
CA PHE A 222 -7.47 -0.14 1.69
C PHE A 222 -7.71 1.36 1.92
N PRO A 223 -6.67 2.14 2.31
CA PRO A 223 -6.74 3.60 2.27
C PRO A 223 -7.23 4.09 0.91
N ASP A 224 -8.11 5.08 0.92
CA ASP A 224 -8.73 5.65 -0.27
C ASP A 224 -9.06 7.14 -0.07
N ALA A 225 -9.67 7.80 -1.06
CA ALA A 225 -10.01 9.24 -0.98
C ALA A 225 -10.88 9.59 0.24
N ASP A 226 -11.78 8.70 0.64
CA ASP A 226 -12.68 8.85 1.79
C ASP A 226 -12.15 8.19 3.07
N PHE A 227 -11.03 7.47 2.99
CA PHE A 227 -10.50 6.69 4.11
C PHE A 227 -8.99 6.87 4.30
N SER A 228 -8.62 7.53 5.40
CA SER A 228 -7.22 7.86 5.70
C SER A 228 -6.30 6.66 5.97
N GLY A 229 -6.88 5.49 6.18
CA GLY A 229 -6.23 4.28 6.65
C GLY A 229 -6.19 4.12 8.17
N LEU A 230 -6.67 5.09 8.96
CA LEU A 230 -6.72 4.99 10.43
C LEU A 230 -8.07 4.48 10.91
N VAL A 231 -8.06 3.52 11.83
CA VAL A 231 -9.26 2.96 12.48
C VAL A 231 -9.02 2.83 13.98
N SER A 232 -10.08 2.99 14.77
CA SER A 232 -9.99 2.97 16.23
C SER A 232 -10.91 1.94 16.87
N PHE A 233 -10.46 1.35 17.96
CA PHE A 233 -11.24 0.43 18.79
C PHE A 233 -11.17 0.88 20.24
N SER A 234 -12.29 0.81 20.93
CA SER A 234 -12.39 1.25 22.32
C SER A 234 -13.00 0.16 23.19
N ILE A 235 -12.44 -0.02 24.39
CA ILE A 235 -13.08 -0.78 25.46
C ILE A 235 -13.61 0.21 26.49
N SER A 236 -14.91 0.15 26.79
CA SER A 236 -15.55 1.01 27.78
C SER A 236 -16.10 0.21 28.95
N LEU A 237 -15.86 0.69 30.18
CA LEU A 237 -16.51 0.21 31.39
C LEU A 237 -17.77 1.03 31.63
N LEU A 238 -18.93 0.37 31.61
CA LEU A 238 -20.23 1.01 31.79
C LEU A 238 -20.89 0.52 33.08
N GLU A 239 -21.31 1.43 33.94
CA GLU A 239 -22.19 1.12 35.06
C GLU A 239 -23.62 0.93 34.54
N VAL A 240 -24.20 -0.26 34.75
CA VAL A 240 -25.55 -0.62 34.29
C VAL A 240 -26.44 -0.89 35.51
N PRO A 241 -26.96 0.16 36.17
CA PRO A 241 -27.70 0.02 37.42
C PRO A 241 -29.05 -0.70 37.25
N HIS A 242 -29.62 -0.65 36.04
CA HIS A 242 -30.84 -1.38 35.68
C HIS A 242 -30.72 -1.93 34.26
N LYS A 243 -31.27 -3.14 34.03
CA LYS A 243 -31.21 -3.88 32.75
C LYS A 243 -31.72 -3.11 31.52
N TYR A 244 -32.46 -2.02 31.71
CA TYR A 244 -33.08 -1.21 30.66
C TYR A 244 -32.57 0.23 30.57
N SER A 245 -31.65 0.64 31.45
CA SER A 245 -31.07 1.98 31.43
C SER A 245 -29.83 2.01 30.53
N PRO A 246 -29.61 3.11 29.77
CA PRO A 246 -28.32 3.30 29.12
C PRO A 246 -27.23 3.32 30.21
N GLY A 247 -26.16 2.54 30.00
CA GLY A 247 -25.07 2.46 30.96
C GLY A 247 -24.34 3.79 31.09
N THR A 248 -23.87 4.11 32.29
CA THR A 248 -23.06 5.32 32.56
C THR A 248 -21.60 5.01 32.29
N LEU A 249 -20.94 5.81 31.46
CA LEU A 249 -19.52 5.62 31.15
C LEU A 249 -18.63 5.93 32.35
N ILE A 250 -17.81 4.96 32.75
CA ILE A 250 -16.86 5.08 33.87
C ILE A 250 -15.43 5.21 33.37
N PHE A 251 -15.06 4.44 32.35
CA PHE A 251 -13.70 4.38 31.81
C PHE A 251 -13.70 3.98 30.34
N THR A 252 -12.72 4.47 29.57
CA THR A 252 -12.43 4.02 28.20
C THR A 252 -10.93 3.90 27.99
N ASP A 253 -10.49 2.83 27.34
CA ASP A 253 -9.15 2.72 26.72
C ASP A 253 -9.31 2.51 25.21
N THR A 254 -8.50 3.20 24.42
CA THR A 254 -8.63 3.27 22.95
C THR A 254 -7.30 2.92 22.28
N VAL A 255 -7.37 2.10 21.24
CA VAL A 255 -6.23 1.75 20.39
C VAL A 255 -6.50 2.15 18.95
N VAL A 256 -5.44 2.56 18.24
CA VAL A 256 -5.51 2.92 16.81
C VAL A 256 -4.64 1.99 15.97
N PHE A 257 -5.20 1.53 14.85
CA PHE A 257 -4.50 0.83 13.80
C PHE A 257 -4.36 1.70 12.57
N ARG A 258 -3.30 1.46 11.80
CA ARG A 258 -3.17 1.92 10.42
C ARG A 258 -3.25 0.74 9.46
N VAL A 259 -4.19 0.79 8.54
CA VAL A 259 -4.28 -0.14 7.42
C VAL A 259 -3.04 0.01 6.53
N ALA A 260 -2.39 -1.10 6.22
CA ALA A 260 -1.21 -1.14 5.37
C ALA A 260 -1.57 -0.66 3.95
N PRO A 261 -0.76 0.20 3.34
CA PRO A 261 -0.96 0.63 1.97
C PRO A 261 -0.62 -0.49 0.99
N TRP A 262 -1.17 -0.42 -0.21
CA TRP A 262 -0.70 -1.19 -1.35
C TRP A 262 0.58 -0.54 -1.92
N ILE A 263 1.62 -1.34 -2.15
CA ILE A 263 2.95 -0.85 -2.56
C ILE A 263 3.40 -1.56 -3.84
N MET A 264 3.72 -0.77 -4.87
CA MET A 264 4.18 -1.23 -6.17
C MET A 264 5.70 -1.50 -6.18
N THR A 265 6.17 -2.35 -7.09
CA THR A 265 7.61 -2.68 -7.20
C THR A 265 8.24 -2.20 -8.51
N PRO A 266 9.28 -1.35 -8.49
CA PRO A 266 9.92 -0.85 -9.71
C PRO A 266 10.69 -1.96 -10.44
N ASN A 267 10.98 -1.71 -11.72
CA ASN A 267 11.78 -2.59 -12.58
C ASN A 267 13.18 -2.94 -12.02
N THR A 268 13.71 -2.13 -11.09
CA THR A 268 14.98 -2.38 -10.39
C THR A 268 14.90 -3.41 -9.26
N GLN A 269 13.70 -3.79 -8.81
CA GLN A 269 13.55 -4.85 -7.82
C GLN A 269 13.85 -6.23 -8.42
N GLN A 270 14.23 -7.18 -7.56
CA GLN A 270 14.56 -8.54 -8.00
C GLN A 270 13.32 -9.23 -8.62
N PRO A 271 13.40 -9.72 -9.87
CA PRO A 271 12.30 -10.46 -10.48
C PRO A 271 12.11 -11.82 -9.80
N LEU A 272 10.86 -12.23 -9.62
CA LEU A 272 10.51 -13.54 -9.07
C LEU A 272 9.77 -14.40 -10.10
N GLU A 273 8.85 -13.80 -10.85
CA GLU A 273 7.98 -14.52 -11.78
C GLU A 273 7.51 -13.59 -12.91
N VAL A 274 7.62 -14.07 -14.15
CA VAL A 274 7.15 -13.40 -15.36
C VAL A 274 5.86 -14.08 -15.83
N PHE A 275 4.88 -13.27 -16.18
CA PHE A 275 3.60 -13.68 -16.74
C PHE A 275 3.53 -13.27 -18.21
N VAL A 276 2.98 -14.15 -19.05
CA VAL A 276 2.78 -13.91 -20.49
C VAL A 276 1.55 -14.70 -20.96
N CYS A 277 0.83 -14.20 -21.95
CA CYS A 277 -0.28 -14.93 -22.58
C CYS A 277 0.18 -15.65 -23.84
N SER A 278 -0.24 -16.91 -24.01
CA SER A 278 -0.04 -17.67 -25.25
C SER A 278 -1.15 -17.35 -26.24
N ILE A 279 -0.78 -17.00 -27.47
CA ILE A 279 -1.70 -16.70 -28.57
C ILE A 279 -1.34 -17.60 -29.74
N ASN A 280 -2.15 -18.64 -29.97
CA ASN A 280 -1.78 -19.73 -30.88
C ASN A 280 -2.48 -19.63 -32.25
N LYS A 281 -3.44 -18.71 -32.41
CA LYS A 281 -4.30 -18.62 -33.60
C LYS A 281 -4.09 -17.31 -34.36
N GLY A 282 -4.17 -17.43 -35.69
CA GLY A 282 -4.17 -16.30 -36.62
C GLY A 282 -2.78 -15.86 -37.08
N ILE A 283 -2.75 -14.81 -37.89
CA ILE A 283 -1.52 -14.23 -38.44
C ILE A 283 -0.66 -13.52 -37.38
N THR A 284 -1.21 -13.30 -36.17
CA THR A 284 -0.57 -12.64 -35.02
C THR A 284 -0.22 -13.63 -33.90
N SER A 285 0.09 -14.89 -34.24
CA SER A 285 0.58 -15.88 -33.25
C SER A 285 1.87 -15.39 -32.61
N ASN A 286 2.07 -15.64 -31.31
CA ASN A 286 3.23 -15.18 -30.56
C ASN A 286 4.25 -16.29 -30.24
N GLU A 287 4.26 -17.38 -30.99
CA GLU A 287 5.20 -18.50 -30.79
C GLU A 287 6.68 -18.05 -30.84
N VAL A 288 7.05 -17.24 -31.84
CA VAL A 288 8.42 -16.71 -32.00
C VAL A 288 8.83 -15.85 -30.81
N PHE A 289 7.91 -15.01 -30.33
CA PHE A 289 8.09 -14.20 -29.15
C PHE A 289 8.32 -15.05 -27.89
N LEU A 290 7.49 -16.08 -27.69
CA LEU A 290 7.60 -17.00 -26.55
C LEU A 290 8.93 -17.76 -26.55
N GLU A 291 9.45 -18.16 -27.72
CA GLU A 291 10.78 -18.78 -27.82
C GLU A 291 11.90 -17.82 -27.37
N GLY A 292 11.86 -16.56 -27.84
CA GLY A 292 12.79 -15.52 -27.43
C GLY A 292 12.71 -15.22 -25.94
N LEU A 293 11.49 -15.15 -25.40
CA LEU A 293 11.23 -14.96 -23.98
C LEU A 293 11.79 -16.13 -23.15
N GLN A 294 11.58 -17.38 -23.57
CA GLN A 294 12.14 -18.56 -22.89
C GLN A 294 13.68 -18.57 -22.86
N VAL A 295 14.34 -18.06 -23.91
CA VAL A 295 15.80 -17.86 -23.89
C VAL A 295 16.18 -16.84 -22.81
N LEU A 296 15.48 -15.72 -22.71
CA LEU A 296 15.71 -14.72 -21.67
C LEU A 296 15.46 -15.30 -20.26
N MET A 297 14.38 -16.06 -20.05
CA MET A 297 14.04 -16.67 -18.76
C MET A 297 15.15 -17.61 -18.27
N ARG A 298 15.71 -18.42 -19.18
CA ARG A 298 16.84 -19.32 -18.87
C ARG A 298 18.08 -18.55 -18.44
N LYS A 299 18.37 -17.40 -19.06
CA LYS A 299 19.50 -16.54 -18.66
C LYS A 299 19.26 -15.87 -17.31
N ALA A 300 18.04 -15.37 -17.08
CA ALA A 300 17.67 -14.66 -15.88
C ALA A 300 17.42 -15.57 -14.67
N ASN A 301 17.24 -16.87 -14.90
CA ASN A 301 16.79 -17.85 -13.89
C ASN A 301 15.52 -17.39 -13.15
N CYS A 302 14.53 -16.94 -13.93
CA CYS A 302 13.25 -16.45 -13.43
C CYS A 302 12.13 -17.42 -13.79
N LYS A 303 11.15 -17.59 -12.91
CA LYS A 303 9.96 -18.41 -13.19
C LYS A 303 9.16 -17.76 -14.32
N LEU A 304 8.63 -18.57 -15.23
CA LEU A 304 7.72 -18.16 -16.29
C LEU A 304 6.35 -18.84 -16.09
N THR A 305 5.30 -18.04 -16.10
CA THR A 305 3.91 -18.49 -16.04
C THR A 305 3.21 -18.06 -17.34
N VAL A 306 2.81 -19.06 -18.13
CA VAL A 306 2.14 -18.85 -19.41
C VAL A 306 0.63 -19.02 -19.22
N CYS A 307 -0.11 -17.93 -19.36
CA CYS A 307 -1.57 -17.93 -19.42
C CYS A 307 -2.03 -18.50 -20.75
N SER A 308 -2.93 -19.49 -20.73
CA SER A 308 -3.43 -20.09 -21.96
C SER A 308 -4.30 -19.12 -22.76
N GLU A 309 -4.45 -19.36 -24.07
CA GLU A 309 -5.32 -18.56 -24.94
C GLU A 309 -6.79 -18.57 -24.46
N VAL A 310 -7.23 -19.67 -23.85
CA VAL A 310 -8.59 -19.81 -23.30
C VAL A 310 -8.80 -18.92 -22.09
N GLU A 311 -7.81 -18.84 -21.21
CA GLU A 311 -7.85 -18.02 -20.00
C GLU A 311 -7.78 -16.53 -20.32
N SER A 312 -6.91 -16.17 -21.27
CA SER A 312 -6.74 -14.79 -21.74
C SER A 312 -7.84 -14.33 -22.70
N ARG A 313 -8.61 -15.26 -23.28
CA ARG A 313 -9.58 -14.95 -24.36
C ARG A 313 -8.92 -14.21 -25.52
N SER A 314 -7.71 -14.65 -25.87
CA SER A 314 -6.83 -14.06 -26.88
C SER A 314 -6.40 -12.61 -26.61
N ASP A 315 -6.54 -12.12 -25.37
CA ASP A 315 -5.99 -10.83 -24.94
C ASP A 315 -4.54 -10.99 -24.50
N ARG A 316 -3.62 -10.40 -25.27
CA ARG A 316 -2.17 -10.59 -25.10
C ARG A 316 -1.52 -9.60 -24.13
N TRP A 317 -2.27 -8.58 -23.70
CA TRP A 317 -1.76 -7.41 -23.00
C TRP A 317 -1.86 -7.59 -21.48
N ILE A 318 -1.06 -8.51 -20.94
CA ILE A 318 -1.10 -8.82 -19.51
C ILE A 318 -0.53 -7.70 -18.62
N GLN A 319 0.29 -6.80 -19.19
CA GLN A 319 0.72 -5.58 -18.52
C GLN A 319 -0.44 -4.60 -18.31
N ASP A 320 -1.37 -4.54 -19.26
CA ASP A 320 -2.46 -3.56 -19.20
C ASP A 320 -3.50 -3.88 -18.12
N GLU A 321 -3.72 -5.16 -17.84
CA GLU A 321 -4.80 -5.58 -16.95
C GLU A 321 -4.36 -5.60 -15.49
N LEU A 322 -3.08 -5.87 -15.21
CA LEU A 322 -2.60 -6.21 -13.87
C LEU A 322 -1.42 -5.34 -13.46
N GLU A 323 -1.33 -5.06 -12.18
CA GLU A 323 -0.12 -4.49 -11.59
C GLU A 323 0.20 -5.23 -10.28
N PHE A 324 1.45 -5.67 -10.13
CA PHE A 324 1.86 -6.43 -8.96
C PHE A 324 2.39 -5.52 -7.88
N GLY A 325 1.68 -5.47 -6.75
CA GLY A 325 2.16 -4.86 -5.53
C GLY A 325 2.23 -5.87 -4.38
N TYR A 326 2.39 -5.35 -3.18
CA TYR A 326 2.34 -6.11 -1.94
C TYR A 326 1.79 -5.27 -0.79
N VAL A 327 1.38 -5.96 0.26
CA VAL A 327 1.06 -5.38 1.56
C VAL A 327 1.97 -5.98 2.61
N GLU A 328 2.23 -5.21 3.67
CA GLU A 328 3.14 -5.61 4.71
C GLU A 328 2.68 -5.12 6.08
N ALA A 329 2.71 -6.04 7.04
CA ALA A 329 2.62 -5.77 8.46
C ALA A 329 3.77 -6.47 9.20
N PRO A 330 4.03 -6.15 10.47
CA PRO A 330 5.12 -6.76 11.24
C PRO A 330 5.06 -8.29 11.34
N HIS A 331 3.86 -8.87 11.24
CA HIS A 331 3.61 -10.30 11.39
C HIS A 331 3.45 -11.05 10.06
N LYS A 332 3.11 -10.37 8.95
CA LYS A 332 2.84 -11.01 7.66
C LYS A 332 3.09 -10.07 6.47
N THR A 333 3.45 -10.65 5.32
CA THR A 333 3.67 -9.95 4.06
C THR A 333 3.24 -10.85 2.92
N PHE A 334 2.44 -10.33 2.00
CA PHE A 334 2.01 -11.08 0.82
C PHE A 334 1.80 -10.15 -0.39
N PRO A 335 1.99 -10.65 -1.63
CA PRO A 335 1.71 -9.91 -2.85
C PRO A 335 0.22 -9.65 -3.02
N VAL A 336 -0.14 -8.51 -3.60
CA VAL A 336 -1.51 -8.13 -3.93
C VAL A 336 -1.54 -7.63 -5.37
N VAL A 337 -2.33 -8.29 -6.22
CA VAL A 337 -2.56 -7.81 -7.58
C VAL A 337 -3.58 -6.67 -7.56
N PHE A 338 -3.22 -5.54 -8.15
CA PHE A 338 -4.16 -4.49 -8.48
C PHE A 338 -4.68 -4.77 -9.90
N ASP A 339 -5.98 -4.97 -10.02
CA ASP A 339 -6.68 -5.31 -11.26
C ASP A 339 -7.30 -4.06 -11.87
N SER A 340 -6.90 -3.73 -13.09
CA SER A 340 -7.28 -2.52 -13.83
C SER A 340 -8.76 -2.55 -14.21
N PRO A 341 -9.46 -1.40 -14.23
CA PRO A 341 -10.81 -1.33 -14.76
C PRO A 341 -10.90 -1.53 -16.29
N ARG A 342 -9.77 -1.80 -16.97
CA ARG A 342 -9.69 -2.11 -18.42
C ARG A 342 -10.70 -3.17 -18.87
N ASN A 343 -10.90 -4.23 -18.09
CA ASN A 343 -12.00 -5.17 -18.21
C ASN A 343 -12.20 -5.81 -19.60
N ARG A 344 -11.13 -6.20 -20.31
CA ARG A 344 -11.22 -6.88 -21.63
C ARG A 344 -11.17 -8.41 -21.51
N GLY A 345 -10.25 -9.08 -22.21
CA GLY A 345 -10.19 -10.54 -22.23
C GLY A 345 -9.66 -11.12 -20.92
N LEU A 346 -8.76 -10.38 -20.27
CA LEU A 346 -8.11 -10.75 -19.00
C LEU A 346 -8.86 -10.36 -17.73
N LYS A 347 -10.04 -9.73 -17.83
CA LYS A 347 -10.81 -9.19 -16.68
C LYS A 347 -11.05 -10.13 -15.49
N ASP A 348 -11.09 -11.43 -15.75
CA ASP A 348 -11.33 -12.42 -14.70
C ASP A 348 -10.03 -13.09 -14.24
N PHE A 349 -8.89 -12.79 -14.87
CA PHE A 349 -7.66 -13.55 -14.72
C PHE A 349 -7.06 -13.38 -13.33
N ALA A 350 -6.92 -12.14 -12.85
CA ALA A 350 -6.46 -11.87 -11.49
C ALA A 350 -7.34 -12.61 -10.45
N PHE A 351 -8.64 -12.38 -10.51
CA PHE A 351 -9.59 -12.94 -9.55
C PHE A 351 -9.70 -14.48 -9.60
N LYS A 352 -9.61 -15.10 -10.78
CA LYS A 352 -9.78 -16.56 -10.92
C LYS A 352 -8.47 -17.36 -10.84
N LYS A 353 -7.34 -16.76 -11.22
CA LYS A 353 -6.07 -17.48 -11.42
C LYS A 353 -4.94 -17.01 -10.51
N ILE A 354 -4.96 -15.76 -10.05
CA ILE A 354 -3.92 -15.21 -9.18
C ILE A 354 -4.38 -15.22 -7.72
N LEU A 355 -5.60 -14.75 -7.44
CA LEU A 355 -6.18 -14.75 -6.08
C LEU A 355 -6.14 -16.16 -5.48
N GLY A 356 -5.50 -16.28 -4.32
CA GLY A 356 -5.29 -17.54 -3.63
C GLY A 356 -4.65 -17.32 -2.27
N PRO A 357 -4.19 -18.41 -1.62
CA PRO A 357 -3.51 -18.32 -0.34
C PRO A 357 -2.26 -17.44 -0.44
N ASP A 358 -2.10 -16.49 0.49
CA ASP A 358 -1.01 -15.51 0.49
C ASP A 358 -0.85 -14.75 -0.84
N PHE A 359 -1.95 -14.50 -1.57
CA PHE A 359 -1.95 -13.68 -2.78
C PHE A 359 -3.25 -12.90 -2.89
N GLY A 360 -3.19 -11.62 -2.53
CA GLY A 360 -4.34 -10.73 -2.45
C GLY A 360 -4.78 -10.16 -3.79
N TYR A 361 -6.00 -9.62 -3.81
CA TYR A 361 -6.64 -8.98 -4.94
C TYR A 361 -7.27 -7.64 -4.53
N VAL A 362 -7.09 -6.61 -5.36
CA VAL A 362 -7.78 -5.33 -5.23
C VAL A 362 -8.12 -4.77 -6.61
N THR A 363 -9.23 -4.05 -6.72
CA THR A 363 -9.63 -3.33 -7.94
C THR A 363 -10.33 -2.01 -7.62
N ARG A 364 -10.45 -1.11 -8.60
CA ARG A 364 -11.21 0.14 -8.52
C ARG A 364 -12.00 0.36 -9.79
N GLU A 365 -13.31 0.21 -9.69
CA GLU A 365 -14.24 0.41 -10.79
C GLU A 365 -14.72 1.88 -10.83
N PRO A 366 -14.50 2.62 -11.92
CA PRO A 366 -14.97 3.99 -12.02
C PRO A 366 -16.50 4.05 -12.17
N PRO A 367 -17.17 5.06 -11.57
CA PRO A 367 -18.60 5.26 -11.75
C PRO A 367 -18.91 5.53 -13.23
N GLY A 368 -19.95 4.89 -13.77
CA GLY A 368 -20.39 5.10 -15.15
C GLY A 368 -19.60 4.36 -16.25
N LYS A 369 -18.58 3.55 -15.89
CA LYS A 369 -17.76 2.76 -16.82
C LYS A 369 -17.00 3.57 -17.89
N GLU A 370 -16.71 4.85 -17.63
CA GLU A 370 -15.81 5.62 -18.49
C GLU A 370 -14.36 5.17 -18.25
N VAL A 371 -13.93 4.17 -19.02
CA VAL A 371 -12.59 3.61 -19.01
C VAL A 371 -11.90 4.00 -20.31
N SER A 372 -10.70 4.56 -20.20
CA SER A 372 -9.89 4.97 -21.35
C SER A 372 -8.64 4.09 -21.49
N SER A 373 -7.90 4.25 -22.59
CA SER A 373 -6.60 3.57 -22.72
C SER A 373 -5.63 3.91 -21.57
N LEU A 374 -5.74 5.09 -20.96
CA LEU A 374 -4.90 5.52 -19.84
C LEU A 374 -5.24 4.84 -18.51
N ASP A 375 -6.30 4.02 -18.46
CA ASP A 375 -6.62 3.15 -17.32
C ASP A 375 -5.91 1.79 -17.38
N SER A 376 -5.35 1.42 -18.54
CA SER A 376 -4.47 0.25 -18.66
C SER A 376 -3.20 0.46 -17.83
N PHE A 377 -2.70 -0.59 -17.20
CA PHE A 377 -1.54 -0.52 -16.31
C PHE A 377 -0.17 -0.55 -17.01
N GLY A 378 -0.10 -0.58 -18.34
CA GLY A 378 1.06 -0.04 -19.07
C GLY A 378 1.26 1.47 -18.80
N ASN A 379 0.19 2.17 -18.43
CA ASN A 379 0.20 3.59 -18.05
C ASN A 379 0.51 3.83 -16.56
N LEU A 380 0.87 2.79 -15.81
CA LEU A 380 1.17 2.83 -14.38
C LEU A 380 2.55 2.20 -14.13
N ASP A 381 3.54 2.99 -13.70
CA ASP A 381 4.88 2.49 -13.36
C ASP A 381 5.38 3.17 -12.06
N VAL A 382 6.52 2.78 -11.51
CA VAL A 382 7.11 3.38 -10.32
C VAL A 382 8.61 3.54 -10.47
N SER A 383 9.11 4.69 -10.04
CA SER A 383 10.54 4.92 -10.00
C SER A 383 11.24 4.00 -9.00
N PRO A 384 12.54 3.75 -9.14
CA PRO A 384 13.37 3.26 -8.05
C PRO A 384 13.38 4.24 -6.87
N PRO A 385 13.90 3.82 -5.69
CA PRO A 385 14.08 4.72 -4.55
C PRO A 385 14.93 5.95 -4.89
N VAL A 386 14.47 7.13 -4.49
CA VAL A 386 15.13 8.41 -4.79
C VAL A 386 15.13 9.35 -3.60
N THR A 387 16.08 10.28 -3.59
CA THR A 387 16.10 11.42 -2.66
C THR A 387 16.02 12.71 -3.48
N VAL A 388 15.06 13.56 -3.16
CA VAL A 388 14.74 14.78 -3.90
C VAL A 388 14.76 15.95 -2.95
N ARG A 389 15.71 16.88 -3.12
CA ARG A 389 15.84 18.09 -2.30
C ARG A 389 15.81 17.82 -0.78
N GLY A 390 16.44 16.73 -0.35
CA GLY A 390 16.51 16.31 1.05
C GLY A 390 15.34 15.45 1.54
N LYS A 391 14.29 15.25 0.74
CA LYS A 391 13.19 14.30 1.03
C LYS A 391 13.48 12.94 0.44
N GLU A 392 13.42 11.89 1.25
CA GLU A 392 13.61 10.51 0.82
C GLU A 392 12.29 9.86 0.40
N TYR A 393 12.34 9.14 -0.71
CA TYR A 393 11.26 8.29 -1.23
C TYR A 393 11.79 6.85 -1.30
N PRO A 394 11.82 6.12 -0.17
CA PRO A 394 12.47 4.81 -0.07
C PRO A 394 11.77 3.70 -0.88
N PHE A 395 10.53 3.94 -1.30
CA PHE A 395 9.75 3.06 -2.19
C PHE A 395 9.67 3.58 -3.62
N GLY A 396 10.38 4.68 -3.92
CA GLY A 396 10.21 5.41 -5.17
C GLY A 396 8.90 6.20 -5.23
N ARG A 397 8.54 6.62 -6.44
CA ARG A 397 7.33 7.41 -6.72
C ARG A 397 6.58 6.82 -7.91
N ILE A 398 5.28 6.61 -7.74
CA ILE A 398 4.40 6.15 -8.83
C ILE A 398 4.42 7.17 -9.97
N LEU A 399 4.41 6.70 -11.21
CA LEU A 399 4.32 7.45 -12.45
C LEU A 399 3.00 7.06 -13.14
N ILE A 400 2.16 8.05 -13.44
CA ILE A 400 0.87 7.87 -14.10
C ILE A 400 0.85 8.73 -15.35
N GLY A 401 0.62 8.16 -16.52
CA GLY A 401 0.50 8.97 -17.72
C GLY A 401 -0.84 9.72 -17.79
N SER A 402 -0.77 10.95 -18.27
CA SER A 402 -1.83 11.95 -18.21
C SER A 402 -1.69 12.96 -19.35
N THR A 403 -2.56 13.96 -19.34
CA THR A 403 -2.50 15.15 -20.22
C THR A 403 -1.63 16.24 -19.62
N LEU A 404 -1.21 17.20 -20.45
CA LEU A 404 -0.61 18.43 -19.94
C LEU A 404 -1.58 19.16 -19.01
N PRO A 405 -1.08 19.90 -17.99
CA PRO A 405 -1.94 20.52 -16.97
C PRO A 405 -3.01 21.48 -17.52
N TRP A 406 -2.75 22.12 -18.65
CA TRP A 406 -3.65 23.10 -19.29
C TRP A 406 -4.49 22.53 -20.42
N THR A 407 -4.41 21.22 -20.70
CA THR A 407 -5.14 20.57 -21.80
C THR A 407 -6.18 19.60 -21.30
N SER A 408 -7.29 19.50 -22.03
CA SER A 408 -8.26 18.41 -21.90
C SER A 408 -7.84 17.22 -22.76
N GLY A 409 -8.18 16.02 -22.32
CA GLY A 409 -7.90 14.77 -23.04
C GLY A 409 -8.13 13.57 -22.13
N ARG A 410 -7.69 12.38 -22.54
CA ARG A 410 -7.81 11.19 -21.69
C ARG A 410 -7.00 11.38 -20.42
N ARG A 411 -7.47 10.79 -19.32
CA ARG A 411 -6.77 10.67 -18.04
C ARG A 411 -7.15 9.33 -17.43
N MET A 412 -6.23 8.76 -16.67
CA MET A 412 -6.57 7.65 -15.78
C MET A 412 -7.75 8.05 -14.88
N SER A 413 -8.68 7.14 -14.70
CA SER A 413 -9.91 7.35 -13.95
C SER A 413 -9.64 7.89 -12.55
N LYS A 414 -10.55 8.73 -12.06
CA LYS A 414 -10.41 9.34 -10.74
C LYS A 414 -10.34 8.27 -9.64
N ALA A 415 -11.10 7.19 -9.74
CA ALA A 415 -11.12 6.11 -8.76
C ALA A 415 -9.74 5.44 -8.59
N VAL A 416 -9.06 5.13 -9.69
CA VAL A 416 -7.71 4.55 -9.65
C VAL A 416 -6.69 5.56 -9.12
N ARG A 417 -6.74 6.82 -9.60
CA ARG A 417 -5.83 7.87 -9.11
C ARG A 417 -5.99 8.13 -7.62
N ASP A 418 -7.23 8.33 -7.16
CA ASP A 418 -7.55 8.55 -5.75
C ASP A 418 -6.98 7.44 -4.85
N PHE A 419 -7.17 6.18 -5.26
CA PHE A 419 -6.59 5.03 -4.57
C PHE A 419 -5.07 5.12 -4.49
N LEU A 420 -4.37 5.37 -5.60
CA LEU A 420 -2.91 5.46 -5.64
C LEU A 420 -2.38 6.63 -4.77
N TYR A 421 -3.04 7.79 -4.80
CA TYR A 421 -2.67 8.93 -3.94
C TYR A 421 -2.90 8.64 -2.45
N ALA A 422 -3.97 7.90 -2.12
CA ALA A 422 -4.32 7.57 -0.74
C ALA A 422 -3.31 6.65 -0.03
N GLN A 423 -2.50 5.89 -0.80
CA GLN A 423 -1.47 5.01 -0.25
C GLN A 423 -0.33 5.79 0.43
N LYS A 424 -0.07 7.03 0.03
CA LYS A 424 0.92 7.99 0.58
C LYS A 424 2.40 7.59 0.45
N VAL A 425 2.73 6.31 0.42
CA VAL A 425 4.11 5.80 0.50
C VAL A 425 4.91 5.89 -0.80
N GLN A 426 4.24 6.02 -1.94
CA GLN A 426 4.86 6.18 -3.27
C GLN A 426 4.26 7.37 -4.02
N ALA A 427 4.14 8.53 -3.34
CA ALA A 427 3.50 9.76 -3.82
C ALA A 427 3.58 9.96 -5.35
N PRO A 428 2.44 9.80 -6.07
CA PRO A 428 2.44 9.78 -7.54
C PRO A 428 2.96 11.06 -8.22
N ILE A 429 3.39 10.91 -9.47
CA ILE A 429 3.75 11.95 -10.43
C ILE A 429 2.91 11.70 -11.69
N GLU A 430 2.16 12.69 -12.15
CA GLU A 430 1.49 12.62 -13.45
C GLU A 430 2.46 13.05 -14.57
N VAL A 431 2.71 12.18 -15.53
CA VAL A 431 3.64 12.34 -16.65
C VAL A 431 2.84 12.54 -17.95
N TYR A 432 3.32 13.30 -18.92
CA TYR A 432 2.58 13.55 -20.16
C TYR A 432 2.70 12.38 -21.13
N SER A 433 1.66 11.56 -21.26
CA SER A 433 1.61 10.41 -22.19
C SER A 433 0.56 10.56 -23.29
N GLU A 434 -0.39 11.50 -23.16
CA GLU A 434 -1.52 11.63 -24.11
C GLU A 434 -1.13 11.99 -25.57
N TRP A 435 0.14 12.34 -25.80
CA TRP A 435 0.69 12.50 -27.15
C TRP A 435 0.86 11.18 -27.91
N LEU A 436 0.81 10.03 -27.22
CA LEU A 436 0.85 8.69 -27.81
C LEU A 436 -0.57 8.15 -28.06
N SER A 437 -0.75 7.37 -29.13
CA SER A 437 -2.06 6.81 -29.50
C SER A 437 -2.60 5.90 -28.40
N VAL A 438 -1.76 4.97 -27.94
CA VAL A 438 -2.05 4.11 -26.80
C VAL A 438 -2.04 4.95 -25.51
N GLY A 439 -0.99 5.75 -25.30
CA GLY A 439 -1.00 6.80 -24.28
C GLY A 439 -0.41 6.35 -22.95
N HIS A 440 0.52 5.39 -22.97
CA HIS A 440 1.11 4.77 -21.80
C HIS A 440 2.50 5.35 -21.50
N VAL A 441 2.96 5.18 -20.26
CA VAL A 441 4.29 5.67 -19.84
C VAL A 441 5.40 4.72 -20.27
N ASP A 442 5.12 3.42 -20.29
CA ASP A 442 6.07 2.37 -20.66
C ASP A 442 6.49 2.39 -22.14
N GLU A 443 5.78 3.15 -22.97
CA GLU A 443 6.14 3.41 -24.37
C GLU A 443 7.38 4.29 -24.49
N PHE A 444 7.64 5.23 -23.56
CA PHE A 444 8.73 6.19 -23.72
C PHE A 444 9.71 6.25 -22.54
N LEU A 445 9.44 5.51 -21.46
CA LEU A 445 10.36 5.43 -20.32
C LEU A 445 10.44 4.02 -19.72
N THR A 446 11.61 3.67 -19.19
CA THR A 446 11.78 2.53 -18.28
C THR A 446 12.97 2.76 -17.35
N PHE A 447 13.11 1.93 -16.31
CA PHE A 447 14.25 1.96 -15.39
C PHE A 447 15.03 0.66 -15.42
N VAL A 448 16.35 0.77 -15.52
CA VAL A 448 17.27 -0.37 -15.43
C VAL A 448 18.21 -0.22 -14.23
N PRO A 449 18.57 -1.31 -13.53
CA PRO A 449 19.54 -1.23 -12.45
C PRO A 449 20.94 -0.87 -12.98
N ALA A 450 21.72 -0.17 -12.17
CA ALA A 450 23.12 0.15 -12.45
C ALA A 450 23.91 0.10 -11.13
N PHE A 451 25.18 -0.31 -11.17
CA PHE A 451 25.98 -0.46 -9.94
C PHE A 451 26.58 0.85 -9.41
N ASP A 452 26.40 1.95 -10.14
CA ASP A 452 26.94 3.26 -9.81
C ASP A 452 25.85 4.29 -9.53
N ARG A 453 26.27 5.49 -9.10
CA ARG A 453 25.41 6.65 -8.86
C ARG A 453 24.22 6.32 -7.96
N LYS A 454 22.99 6.49 -8.46
CA LYS A 454 21.73 6.25 -7.75
C LYS A 454 21.30 4.79 -7.73
N GLY A 455 22.09 3.88 -8.30
CA GLY A 455 21.73 2.46 -8.39
C GLY A 455 20.89 2.09 -9.62
N PHE A 456 20.61 3.05 -10.51
CA PHE A 456 19.79 2.85 -11.71
C PHE A 456 20.10 3.86 -12.82
N ARG A 457 19.49 3.65 -13.99
CA ARG A 457 19.34 4.63 -15.07
C ARG A 457 17.88 4.71 -15.52
N LEU A 458 17.43 5.92 -15.81
CA LEU A 458 16.20 6.17 -16.55
C LEU A 458 16.53 6.06 -18.05
N LEU A 459 15.85 5.17 -18.75
CA LEU A 459 15.92 5.09 -20.20
C LEU A 459 14.77 5.90 -20.77
N LEU A 460 15.05 6.78 -21.74
CA LEU A 460 14.03 7.52 -22.46
C LEU A 460 14.12 7.25 -23.95
N ALA A 461 12.96 7.11 -24.61
CA ALA A 461 12.90 7.08 -26.06
C ALA A 461 13.48 8.40 -26.60
N SER A 462 14.23 8.37 -27.69
CA SER A 462 14.83 9.59 -28.25
C SER A 462 14.91 9.57 -29.77
N PRO A 463 13.99 10.30 -30.42
CA PRO A 463 14.10 10.60 -31.84
C PRO A 463 15.40 11.33 -32.20
N ASN A 464 15.84 12.27 -31.35
CA ASN A 464 17.11 12.96 -31.59
C ASN A 464 18.31 12.00 -31.62
N ALA A 465 18.36 11.02 -30.71
CA ALA A 465 19.42 10.01 -30.70
C ALA A 465 19.36 9.12 -31.96
N CYS A 466 18.16 8.79 -32.45
CA CYS A 466 17.99 8.01 -33.68
C CYS A 466 18.43 8.76 -34.92
N TYR A 467 17.96 10.01 -35.12
CA TYR A 467 18.40 10.85 -36.24
C TYR A 467 19.90 11.11 -36.21
N LYS A 468 20.50 11.28 -35.01
CA LYS A 468 21.94 11.43 -34.87
C LYS A 468 22.68 10.17 -35.34
N LEU A 469 22.25 8.99 -34.89
CA LEU A 469 22.84 7.72 -35.32
C LEU A 469 22.74 7.55 -36.84
N PHE A 470 21.56 7.77 -37.42
CA PHE A 470 21.35 7.63 -38.87
C PHE A 470 22.20 8.62 -39.68
N LYS A 471 22.31 9.89 -39.25
CA LYS A 471 23.23 10.86 -39.87
C LYS A 471 24.69 10.45 -39.76
N GLU A 472 25.11 9.85 -38.65
CA GLU A 472 26.46 9.32 -38.48
C GLU A 472 26.72 8.15 -39.44
N LYS A 473 25.77 7.22 -39.58
CA LYS A 473 25.88 6.08 -40.51
C LYS A 473 25.82 6.50 -41.98
N GLN A 474 24.98 7.48 -42.33
CA GLN A 474 24.96 8.09 -43.67
C GLN A 474 26.33 8.69 -44.03
N LYS A 475 26.95 9.46 -43.13
CA LYS A 475 28.30 10.02 -43.32
C LYS A 475 29.39 8.97 -43.46
N GLN A 476 29.19 7.78 -42.93
CA GLN A 476 30.08 6.63 -43.08
C GLN A 476 29.89 5.89 -44.42
N GLY A 477 28.96 6.33 -45.27
CA GLY A 477 28.66 5.72 -46.57
C GLY A 477 27.61 4.62 -46.52
N TYR A 478 26.81 4.53 -45.45
CA TYR A 478 25.75 3.52 -45.28
C TYR A 478 24.34 4.08 -45.46
N GLY A 479 24.18 5.15 -46.25
CA GLY A 479 22.88 5.79 -46.50
C GLY A 479 21.84 4.86 -47.15
N ASP A 480 22.29 3.89 -47.94
CA ASP A 480 21.47 2.89 -48.64
C ASP A 480 21.07 1.68 -47.76
N ALA A 481 21.57 1.60 -46.52
CA ALA A 481 21.19 0.53 -45.61
C ALA A 481 19.71 0.64 -45.22
N THR A 482 18.98 -0.47 -45.28
CA THR A 482 17.50 -0.50 -45.14
C THR A 482 17.03 -1.14 -43.85
N GLN A 483 15.92 -0.63 -43.29
CA GLN A 483 15.16 -1.25 -42.20
C GLN A 483 14.29 -2.42 -42.69
N PHE A 484 13.78 -3.20 -41.73
CA PHE A 484 12.83 -4.31 -41.93
C PHE A 484 13.38 -5.47 -42.78
N VAL A 485 14.71 -5.60 -42.84
CA VAL A 485 15.38 -6.72 -43.51
C VAL A 485 15.01 -8.04 -42.79
N GLY A 486 14.39 -8.95 -43.55
CA GLY A 486 13.96 -10.26 -43.04
C GLY A 486 12.47 -10.34 -42.69
N LEU A 487 11.76 -9.20 -42.61
CA LEU A 487 10.31 -9.17 -42.45
C LEU A 487 9.62 -9.32 -43.81
N LYS A 488 8.62 -10.20 -43.89
CA LYS A 488 7.82 -10.39 -45.11
C LYS A 488 6.77 -9.28 -45.20
N ASN A 489 6.47 -8.84 -46.42
CA ASN A 489 5.42 -7.85 -46.72
C ASN A 489 5.63 -6.46 -46.11
N MET A 490 6.82 -6.15 -45.62
CA MET A 490 7.19 -4.79 -45.18
C MET A 490 7.97 -4.07 -46.27
N GLU A 491 7.60 -2.81 -46.51
CA GLU A 491 8.36 -1.92 -47.38
C GLU A 491 9.71 -1.61 -46.73
N ARG A 492 10.79 -1.74 -47.50
CA ARG A 492 12.13 -1.44 -47.01
C ARG A 492 12.39 0.04 -47.21
N ILE A 493 12.74 0.72 -46.13
CA ILE A 493 13.12 2.13 -46.15
C ILE A 493 14.59 2.28 -45.76
N SER A 494 15.34 3.04 -46.55
CA SER A 494 16.76 3.31 -46.35
C SER A 494 17.00 4.45 -45.36
N ILE A 495 18.23 4.55 -44.85
CA ILE A 495 18.64 5.69 -44.03
C ILE A 495 18.47 7.00 -44.81
N ASP A 496 18.83 7.04 -46.09
CA ASP A 496 18.70 8.24 -46.92
C ASP A 496 17.24 8.68 -47.07
N GLU A 497 16.32 7.74 -47.29
CA GLU A 497 14.88 8.01 -47.37
C GLU A 497 14.32 8.53 -46.03
N LEU A 498 14.65 7.88 -44.91
CA LEU A 498 14.23 8.32 -43.56
C LEU A 498 14.73 9.73 -43.21
N LEU A 499 15.97 10.04 -43.61
CA LEU A 499 16.58 11.35 -43.37
C LEU A 499 16.06 12.43 -44.32
N ALA A 500 15.52 12.05 -45.48
CA ALA A 500 14.92 12.96 -46.45
C ALA A 500 13.43 13.24 -46.19
N ASP A 501 12.74 12.39 -45.44
CA ASP A 501 11.32 12.58 -45.10
C ASP A 501 11.13 13.76 -44.12
N GLU A 502 10.64 14.89 -44.64
CA GLU A 502 10.40 16.10 -43.86
C GLU A 502 9.19 15.98 -42.91
N ALA A 503 8.19 15.17 -43.28
CA ALA A 503 6.99 14.96 -42.47
C ALA A 503 7.35 14.12 -41.24
N LEU A 504 8.04 12.99 -41.44
CA LEU A 504 8.54 12.15 -40.36
C LEU A 504 9.48 12.93 -39.42
N GLN A 505 10.33 13.80 -39.96
CA GLN A 505 11.16 14.68 -39.14
C GLN A 505 10.32 15.66 -38.30
N SER A 506 9.21 16.16 -38.83
CA SER A 506 8.30 17.04 -38.10
C SER A 506 7.62 16.31 -36.95
N ASP A 507 7.11 15.11 -37.22
CA ASP A 507 6.50 14.21 -36.25
C ASP A 507 7.45 13.93 -35.09
N ASN A 508 8.68 13.56 -35.41
CA ASN A 508 9.69 13.23 -34.41
C ASN A 508 10.25 14.44 -33.66
N ARG A 509 10.27 15.63 -34.27
CA ARG A 509 10.53 16.87 -33.52
C ARG A 509 9.43 17.15 -32.50
N HIS A 510 8.18 16.82 -32.82
CA HIS A 510 7.07 16.93 -31.86
C HIS A 510 7.20 15.90 -30.74
N ALA A 511 7.35 14.61 -31.08
CA ALA A 511 7.53 13.53 -30.10
C ALA A 511 8.70 13.81 -29.14
N GLN A 512 9.86 14.23 -29.67
CA GLN A 512 11.00 14.60 -28.84
C GLN A 512 10.69 15.75 -27.87
N ARG A 513 9.93 16.77 -28.27
CA ARG A 513 9.53 17.85 -27.35
C ARG A 513 8.62 17.35 -26.23
N CYS A 514 7.71 16.41 -26.53
CA CYS A 514 6.88 15.77 -25.50
C CYS A 514 7.73 14.96 -24.51
N ILE A 515 8.72 14.22 -25.02
CA ILE A 515 9.67 13.47 -24.19
C ILE A 515 10.56 14.43 -23.38
N ASP A 516 11.04 15.52 -23.96
CA ASP A 516 11.87 16.52 -23.26
C ASP A 516 11.10 17.18 -22.10
N TRP A 517 9.80 17.45 -22.29
CA TRP A 517 8.92 17.91 -21.21
C TRP A 517 8.90 16.92 -20.04
N ASN A 518 8.74 15.63 -20.33
CA ASN A 518 8.78 14.59 -19.31
C ASN A 518 10.17 14.41 -18.70
N ARG A 519 11.24 14.56 -19.49
CA ARG A 519 12.62 14.52 -19.00
C ARG A 519 12.83 15.57 -17.91
N ASP A 520 12.41 16.80 -18.16
CA ASP A 520 12.57 17.89 -17.20
C ASP A 520 11.69 17.69 -15.95
N LEU A 521 10.45 17.24 -16.14
CA LEU A 521 9.57 16.86 -15.03
C LEU A 521 10.19 15.76 -14.16
N LEU A 522 10.65 14.66 -14.76
CA LEU A 522 11.24 13.52 -14.06
C LEU A 522 12.54 13.91 -13.37
N LYS A 523 13.38 14.75 -13.99
CA LYS A 523 14.58 15.30 -13.33
C LYS A 523 14.22 16.09 -12.08
N GLN A 524 13.20 16.92 -12.15
CA GLN A 524 12.72 17.70 -11.02
C GLN A 524 12.15 16.80 -9.91
N GLU A 525 11.23 15.91 -10.26
CA GLU A 525 10.40 15.16 -9.32
C GLU A 525 11.09 13.90 -8.77
N LEU A 526 12.13 13.40 -9.45
CA LEU A 526 12.95 12.26 -9.01
C LEU A 526 14.39 12.66 -8.65
N GLY A 527 14.73 13.96 -8.75
CA GLY A 527 16.06 14.47 -8.41
C GLY A 527 17.16 13.88 -9.28
N LEU A 528 16.89 13.73 -10.58
CA LEU A 528 17.82 13.15 -11.56
C LEU A 528 18.69 14.23 -12.20
N SER A 529 19.88 13.81 -12.60
CA SER A 529 20.78 14.56 -13.47
C SER A 529 20.81 13.94 -14.86
N GLU A 530 21.37 14.64 -15.86
CA GLU A 530 21.58 14.07 -17.22
C GLU A 530 22.41 12.79 -17.20
N GLN A 531 23.26 12.63 -16.18
CA GLN A 531 24.06 11.45 -15.96
C GLN A 531 23.22 10.22 -15.57
N ASP A 532 22.03 10.41 -15.02
CA ASP A 532 21.13 9.33 -14.62
C ASP A 532 20.22 8.88 -15.78
N ILE A 533 20.31 9.53 -16.95
CA ILE A 533 19.42 9.33 -18.10
C ILE A 533 20.21 8.79 -19.29
N ILE A 534 19.64 7.82 -20.00
CA ILE A 534 20.18 7.29 -21.25
C ILE A 534 19.12 7.39 -22.34
N ASP A 535 19.49 8.04 -23.44
CA ASP A 535 18.64 8.20 -24.61
C ASP A 535 18.74 6.96 -25.51
N ILE A 536 17.63 6.24 -25.64
CA ILE A 536 17.48 5.07 -26.50
C ILE A 536 16.98 5.53 -27.88
N PRO A 537 17.68 5.23 -28.99
CA PRO A 537 17.25 5.62 -30.32
C PRO A 537 15.87 5.05 -30.69
N GLN A 538 14.86 5.90 -30.84
CA GLN A 538 13.49 5.49 -31.15
C GLN A 538 12.86 6.49 -32.11
N LEU A 539 12.07 6.05 -33.10
CA LEU A 539 11.30 6.94 -33.97
C LEU A 539 9.81 6.68 -33.82
N PHE A 540 9.03 7.73 -34.05
CA PHE A 540 7.57 7.71 -34.03
C PHE A 540 7.02 8.22 -35.37
N VAL A 541 5.76 7.90 -35.64
CA VAL A 541 4.96 8.46 -36.73
C VAL A 541 3.65 9.00 -36.16
N LEU A 542 3.22 10.19 -36.58
CA LEU A 542 1.93 10.70 -36.12
C LEU A 542 0.79 10.12 -36.99
N ARG A 543 -0.19 9.53 -36.32
CA ARG A 543 -1.51 9.22 -36.89
C ARG A 543 -2.48 10.27 -36.37
N GLU A 544 -2.93 11.13 -37.27
CA GLU A 544 -3.74 12.31 -36.95
C GLU A 544 -3.04 13.29 -35.97
N SER A 545 -3.22 13.10 -34.66
CA SER A 545 -2.71 14.00 -33.61
C SER A 545 -1.91 13.27 -32.53
N ARG A 546 -1.74 11.95 -32.63
CA ARG A 546 -1.02 11.13 -31.67
C ARG A 546 0.04 10.27 -32.35
N ALA A 547 1.04 9.87 -31.61
CA ALA A 547 2.22 9.16 -32.09
C ALA A 547 2.09 7.64 -31.86
N ASP A 548 2.51 6.87 -32.87
CA ASP A 548 2.81 5.44 -32.77
C ASP A 548 4.30 5.22 -32.97
N ALA A 549 4.86 4.13 -32.45
CA ALA A 549 6.23 3.73 -32.72
C ALA A 549 6.40 3.36 -34.21
N LEU A 550 7.44 3.89 -34.88
CA LEU A 550 7.72 3.59 -36.29
C LEU A 550 8.31 2.18 -36.49
N PHE A 551 9.05 1.71 -35.47
CA PHE A 551 9.61 0.37 -35.36
C PHE A 551 9.52 -0.06 -33.88
N PRO A 552 9.64 -1.36 -33.55
CA PRO A 552 9.44 -1.86 -32.19
C PRO A 552 10.13 -1.03 -31.12
N ASP A 553 9.39 -0.58 -30.12
CA ASP A 553 9.87 0.41 -29.17
C ASP A 553 10.86 -0.20 -28.18
N MET A 554 12.14 0.08 -28.37
CA MET A 554 13.19 -0.53 -27.57
C MET A 554 13.12 -0.14 -26.09
N VAL A 555 12.38 0.91 -25.70
CA VAL A 555 12.22 1.31 -24.29
C VAL A 555 11.18 0.45 -23.57
N ASN A 556 10.18 -0.06 -24.31
CA ASN A 556 9.14 -0.96 -23.83
C ASN A 556 9.68 -2.40 -23.63
N MET A 557 10.70 -2.52 -22.76
CA MET A 557 11.49 -3.73 -22.56
C MET A 557 11.19 -4.44 -21.23
N LEU A 558 11.44 -5.74 -21.21
CA LEU A 558 11.36 -6.56 -20.00
C LEU A 558 12.68 -6.52 -19.20
N VAL A 559 12.63 -5.98 -17.98
CA VAL A 559 13.81 -5.84 -17.10
C VAL A 559 13.83 -6.94 -16.02
N LEU A 560 14.79 -7.86 -16.13
CA LEU A 560 14.99 -8.97 -15.17
C LEU A 560 16.37 -8.88 -14.51
N GLY A 561 16.49 -7.92 -13.59
CA GLY A 561 17.78 -7.55 -13.00
C GLY A 561 18.72 -7.05 -14.08
N ARG A 562 19.84 -7.77 -14.31
CA ARG A 562 20.79 -7.42 -15.37
C ARG A 562 20.42 -7.95 -16.77
N HIS A 563 19.39 -8.77 -16.90
CA HIS A 563 19.00 -9.35 -18.19
C HIS A 563 17.83 -8.57 -18.77
N LEU A 564 18.01 -8.03 -19.98
CA LEU A 564 17.01 -7.20 -20.65
C LEU A 564 16.42 -7.96 -21.85
N GLY A 565 15.09 -8.04 -21.91
CA GLY A 565 14.33 -8.47 -23.08
C GLY A 565 13.85 -7.27 -23.86
N ILE A 566 14.59 -6.88 -24.89
CA ILE A 566 14.37 -5.64 -25.64
C ILE A 566 13.62 -5.98 -26.93
N PRO A 567 12.57 -5.24 -27.32
CA PRO A 567 11.93 -5.39 -28.62
C PRO A 567 12.95 -5.29 -29.75
N LYS A 568 12.90 -6.19 -30.73
CA LYS A 568 13.87 -6.21 -31.83
C LYS A 568 13.49 -5.13 -32.83
N PRO A 569 14.32 -4.08 -33.04
CA PRO A 569 13.89 -2.90 -33.80
C PRO A 569 13.91 -3.08 -35.33
N PHE A 570 14.46 -4.20 -35.84
CA PHE A 570 14.66 -4.44 -37.29
C PHE A 570 15.27 -3.24 -38.04
N GLY A 571 16.24 -2.57 -37.41
CA GLY A 571 16.93 -1.40 -37.95
C GLY A 571 17.84 -1.67 -39.16
N PRO A 572 18.50 -0.62 -39.69
CA PRO A 572 19.37 -0.75 -40.85
C PRO A 572 20.51 -1.73 -40.63
N ILE A 573 20.68 -2.67 -41.55
CA ILE A 573 21.73 -3.69 -41.48
C ILE A 573 23.02 -3.16 -42.08
N ILE A 574 24.05 -3.03 -41.24
CA ILE A 574 25.39 -2.57 -41.62
C ILE A 574 26.38 -3.67 -41.24
N ARG A 575 27.14 -4.17 -42.22
CA ARG A 575 28.11 -5.28 -42.03
C ARG A 575 27.52 -6.51 -41.34
N GLY A 576 26.26 -6.84 -41.66
CA GLY A 576 25.55 -8.00 -41.12
C GLY A 576 24.94 -7.81 -39.72
N GLN A 577 24.98 -6.60 -39.15
CA GLN A 577 24.39 -6.30 -37.85
C GLN A 577 23.41 -5.12 -37.92
N CYS A 578 22.36 -5.17 -37.11
CA CYS A 578 21.45 -4.05 -36.92
C CYS A 578 22.14 -2.94 -36.14
N CYS A 579 22.26 -1.75 -36.73
CA CYS A 579 22.98 -0.64 -36.10
C CYS A 579 22.26 -0.06 -34.87
N LEU A 580 20.93 -0.20 -34.78
CA LEU A 580 20.16 0.18 -33.59
C LEU A 580 20.47 -0.76 -32.41
N GLU A 581 20.48 -2.08 -32.66
CA GLU A 581 20.85 -3.06 -31.63
C GLU A 581 22.28 -2.85 -31.13
N GLU A 582 23.23 -2.63 -32.05
CA GLU A 582 24.62 -2.30 -31.72
C GLU A 582 24.70 -1.04 -30.85
N LYS A 583 23.95 0.01 -31.21
CA LYS A 583 23.90 1.25 -30.44
C LYS A 583 23.37 1.02 -29.04
N VAL A 584 22.26 0.29 -28.88
CA VAL A 584 21.69 -0.02 -27.55
C VAL A 584 22.65 -0.86 -26.71
N ARG A 585 23.29 -1.89 -27.27
CA ARG A 585 24.35 -2.64 -26.57
C ARG A 585 25.47 -1.72 -26.08
N SER A 586 25.95 -0.81 -26.93
CA SER A 586 27.02 0.14 -26.56
C SER A 586 26.64 1.08 -25.42
N LEU A 587 25.34 1.33 -25.20
CA LEU A 587 24.84 2.19 -24.13
C LEU A 587 24.64 1.41 -22.82
N LEU A 588 24.14 0.17 -22.90
CA LEU A 588 23.66 -0.58 -21.74
C LEU A 588 24.65 -1.64 -21.22
N GLU A 589 25.39 -2.33 -22.10
CA GLU A 589 26.35 -3.36 -21.70
C GLU A 589 27.50 -2.84 -20.81
N PRO A 590 28.01 -1.60 -20.98
CA PRO A 590 28.98 -1.02 -20.05
C PRO A 590 28.48 -0.88 -18.60
N LEU A 591 27.16 -0.91 -18.37
CA LEU A 591 26.57 -0.91 -17.02
C LEU A 591 26.49 -2.32 -16.41
N GLY A 592 26.94 -3.35 -17.13
CA GLY A 592 26.82 -4.75 -16.74
C GLY A 592 25.48 -5.39 -17.11
N LEU A 593 24.70 -4.75 -18.00
CA LEU A 593 23.43 -5.24 -18.50
C LEU A 593 23.64 -6.15 -19.72
N SER A 594 22.78 -7.16 -19.87
CA SER A 594 22.83 -8.15 -20.96
C SER A 594 21.60 -7.98 -21.84
N CYS A 595 21.79 -7.42 -23.04
CA CYS A 595 20.72 -7.18 -24.00
C CYS A 595 20.35 -8.45 -24.79
N THR A 596 19.10 -8.89 -24.71
CA THR A 596 18.51 -9.93 -25.58
C THR A 596 17.39 -9.30 -26.39
N PHE A 597 17.56 -9.23 -27.71
CA PHE A 597 16.55 -8.68 -28.61
C PHE A 597 15.53 -9.77 -28.98
N ILE A 598 14.25 -9.53 -28.69
CA ILE A 598 13.15 -10.47 -28.86
C ILE A 598 12.30 -10.00 -30.03
N ASP A 599 11.99 -10.92 -30.95
CA ASP A 599 11.10 -10.63 -32.08
C ASP A 599 9.65 -10.69 -31.61
N ASP A 600 9.01 -9.52 -31.61
CA ASP A 600 7.62 -9.29 -31.23
C ASP A 600 6.81 -8.63 -32.36
N PHE A 601 7.40 -8.46 -33.55
CA PHE A 601 6.93 -7.54 -34.59
C PHE A 601 5.46 -7.76 -34.98
N PHE A 602 5.13 -8.96 -35.48
CA PHE A 602 3.77 -9.26 -35.95
C PHE A 602 2.79 -9.59 -34.82
N SER A 603 3.30 -10.02 -33.67
CA SER A 603 2.48 -10.47 -32.54
C SER A 603 2.10 -9.36 -31.58
N TYR A 604 2.90 -8.30 -31.50
CA TYR A 604 2.73 -7.19 -30.58
C TYR A 604 2.90 -5.84 -31.30
N HIS A 605 4.04 -5.55 -31.95
CA HIS A 605 4.34 -4.20 -32.48
C HIS A 605 3.29 -3.67 -33.46
N GLU A 606 2.89 -4.49 -34.45
CA GLU A 606 1.82 -4.16 -35.41
C GLU A 606 0.45 -3.90 -34.76
N LEU A 607 0.33 -4.18 -33.47
CA LEU A 607 -0.87 -4.03 -32.65
C LEU A 607 -0.66 -2.99 -31.55
N GLU A 608 0.30 -2.08 -31.77
CA GLU A 608 0.61 -0.89 -30.96
C GLU A 608 1.12 -1.23 -29.55
N GLY A 609 1.94 -2.27 -29.39
CA GLY A 609 2.65 -2.53 -28.13
C GLY A 609 3.81 -3.48 -28.32
N ASP A 610 4.69 -3.63 -27.34
CA ASP A 610 5.93 -4.40 -27.49
C ASP A 610 6.15 -5.36 -26.30
N VAL A 611 7.38 -5.87 -26.12
CA VAL A 611 7.75 -6.89 -25.11
C VAL A 611 7.21 -6.58 -23.70
N HIS A 612 7.34 -5.34 -23.21
CA HIS A 612 6.84 -4.99 -21.87
C HIS A 612 5.32 -5.05 -21.81
N CYS A 613 4.59 -4.45 -22.77
CA CYS A 613 3.12 -4.52 -22.82
C CYS A 613 2.58 -5.97 -22.85
N GLY A 614 3.35 -6.87 -23.48
CA GLY A 614 3.00 -8.29 -23.60
C GLY A 614 3.36 -9.17 -22.39
N THR A 615 4.06 -8.63 -21.39
CA THR A 615 4.53 -9.38 -20.21
C THR A 615 4.25 -8.63 -18.93
N ASN A 616 4.23 -9.31 -17.79
CA ASN A 616 4.12 -8.65 -16.49
C ASN A 616 4.97 -9.39 -15.46
N VAL A 617 5.56 -8.70 -14.49
CA VAL A 617 6.58 -9.30 -13.63
C VAL A 617 6.31 -9.01 -12.17
N ARG A 618 6.11 -10.09 -11.41
CA ARG A 618 6.10 -10.02 -9.95
C ARG A 618 7.53 -9.95 -9.43
N ARG A 619 7.79 -8.96 -8.57
CA ARG A 619 9.11 -8.73 -7.99
C ARG A 619 9.09 -8.88 -6.47
N LYS A 620 10.28 -8.98 -5.91
CA LYS A 620 10.48 -9.03 -4.46
C LYS A 620 10.08 -7.69 -3.81
N PRO A 621 9.32 -7.72 -2.70
CA PRO A 621 9.07 -6.53 -1.89
C PRO A 621 10.34 -5.80 -1.46
N PHE A 622 10.22 -4.52 -1.13
CA PHE A 622 11.33 -3.75 -0.57
C PHE A 622 11.73 -4.29 0.80
N ALA A 623 13.01 -4.16 1.15
CA ALA A 623 13.49 -4.53 2.49
C ALA A 623 13.13 -3.47 3.54
N PHE A 624 13.04 -2.20 3.12
CA PHE A 624 12.64 -1.08 3.98
C PHE A 624 11.17 -1.20 4.33
N LYS A 625 10.82 -0.96 5.61
CA LYS A 625 9.45 -1.11 6.11
C LYS A 625 8.69 0.20 5.96
N TRP A 626 7.49 0.15 5.37
CA TRP A 626 6.79 1.36 4.95
C TRP A 626 6.44 2.30 6.10
N TRP A 627 6.16 1.76 7.28
CA TRP A 627 5.87 2.55 8.47
C TRP A 627 7.09 3.30 9.04
N HIS A 628 8.32 2.98 8.61
CA HIS A 628 9.54 3.71 9.00
C HIS A 628 9.81 4.96 8.15
N MET A 629 9.09 5.18 7.05
CA MET A 629 9.22 6.42 6.28
C MET A 629 8.44 7.56 6.92
N VAL A 630 8.69 8.78 6.45
CA VAL A 630 7.87 9.96 6.74
C VAL A 630 7.36 10.50 5.39
N PRO A 631 6.09 10.24 5.02
CA PRO A 631 5.57 10.51 3.68
C PRO A 631 5.41 11.99 3.32
#